data_AF-A0A3N5F8K6-F1
#
_entry.id   AF-A0A3N5F8K6-F1
#
_cell.length_a   1.000
_cell.length_b   1.000
_cell.length_c   1.000
_cell.angle_alpha   90.00
_cell.angle_beta   90.00
_cell.angle_gamma   90.00
#
_symmetry.space_group_name_H-M   'P 1'
#
loop_
_entity.id
_entity.type
_entity.pdbx_description
1 polymer ?
#
loop_
_entity_poly.entity_id
_entity_poly.type
_entity_poly.pdbx_seq_one_letter_code
_entity_poly.pdbx_strand_id
1 'polypeptide(L)'
;AAGLAIANRMDAQARGMNVAIRNANDGISLAQTAEGALGKVTDMMQRMRELAVQAANASNTSTDRTSLNAEFTQLAAEVDRTLLSTRFNGQAILAGSAGGLQFQIGANNAATDQLMVTTTNMATAATITAVTTATTAVITGTTAANANLMITALDTAIDTINSERATYGAVQNRFEAVIANLQISAENQTAAKSRIVDADFAKETAALTRAQILQQAGTAMLAQANSAPQGVLALLRG
;
A
#
# COMPACT_ATOMS: atom_id res chain seq x y z
N ALA A 1 6.15 10.02 36.43
CA ALA A 1 7.03 9.07 35.71
C ALA A 1 6.24 7.96 34.98
N ALA A 2 5.39 7.18 35.67
CA ALA A 2 4.67 6.06 35.05
C ALA A 2 3.67 6.46 33.93
N GLY A 3 2.86 7.51 34.13
CA GLY A 3 1.91 7.99 33.10
C GLY A 3 2.59 8.46 31.82
N LEU A 4 3.72 9.19 31.96
CA LEU A 4 4.53 9.64 30.83
C LEU A 4 5.14 8.46 30.05
N ALA A 5 5.60 7.41 30.74
CA ALA A 5 6.15 6.22 30.08
C ALA A 5 5.08 5.46 29.26
N ILE A 6 3.85 5.37 29.76
CA ILE A 6 2.73 4.74 29.03
C ILE A 6 2.34 5.61 27.82
N ALA A 7 2.22 6.93 28.02
CA ALA A 7 1.90 7.88 26.96
C ALA A 7 2.93 7.85 25.82
N ASN A 8 4.22 7.79 26.14
CA ASN A 8 5.29 7.67 25.15
C ASN A 8 5.21 6.37 24.35
N ARG A 9 4.81 5.26 24.98
CA ARG A 9 4.60 3.98 24.30
C ARG A 9 3.39 4.04 23.36
N MET A 10 2.27 4.60 23.82
CA MET A 10 1.06 4.80 23.00
C MET A 10 1.35 5.71 21.81
N ASP A 11 2.13 6.76 22.01
CA ASP A 11 2.57 7.66 20.95
C ASP A 11 3.45 6.95 19.90
N ALA A 12 4.41 6.14 20.36
CA ALA A 12 5.25 5.35 19.47
C ALA A 12 4.41 4.35 18.64
N GLN A 13 3.43 3.70 19.26
CA GLN A 13 2.51 2.79 18.57
C GLN A 13 1.65 3.53 17.53
N ALA A 14 1.07 4.68 17.89
CA ALA A 14 0.28 5.50 16.97
C ALA A 14 1.11 5.96 15.76
N ARG A 15 2.35 6.44 15.99
CA ARG A 15 3.27 6.79 14.91
C ARG A 15 3.67 5.58 14.06
N GLY A 16 3.91 4.43 14.68
CA GLY A 16 4.17 3.17 13.98
C GLY A 16 3.03 2.75 13.06
N MET A 17 1.78 2.82 13.54
CA MET A 17 0.59 2.52 12.73
C MET A 17 0.42 3.50 11.56
N ASN A 18 0.71 4.78 11.75
CA ASN A 18 0.68 5.76 10.65
C ASN A 18 1.75 5.48 9.58
N VAL A 19 2.93 4.97 9.96
CA VAL A 19 3.94 4.50 8.99
C VAL A 19 3.45 3.24 8.30
N ALA A 20 2.88 2.28 9.04
CA ALA A 20 2.31 1.06 8.48
C ALA A 20 1.19 1.32 7.47
N ILE A 21 0.32 2.31 7.71
CA ILE A 21 -0.70 2.75 6.73
C ILE A 21 -0.02 3.21 5.43
N ARG A 22 1.06 4.00 5.50
CA ARG A 22 1.79 4.43 4.29
C ARG A 22 2.40 3.23 3.55
N ASN A 23 3.05 2.31 4.27
CA ASN A 23 3.59 1.08 3.68
C ASN A 23 2.49 0.23 3.02
N ALA A 24 1.30 0.14 3.63
CA ALA A 24 0.17 -0.57 3.06
C ALA A 24 -0.32 0.09 1.75
N ASN A 25 -0.33 1.42 1.68
CA ASN A 25 -0.62 2.15 0.44
C ASN A 25 0.44 1.91 -0.65
N ASP A 26 1.72 1.77 -0.28
CA ASP A 26 2.77 1.37 -1.21
C ASP A 26 2.52 -0.05 -1.75
N GLY A 27 2.04 -0.96 -0.90
CA GLY A 27 1.61 -2.30 -1.30
C GLY A 27 0.45 -2.30 -2.31
N ILE A 28 -0.56 -1.44 -2.07
CA ILE A 28 -1.66 -1.21 -3.03
C ILE A 28 -1.11 -0.67 -4.35
N SER A 29 -0.22 0.33 -4.30
CA SER A 29 0.37 0.96 -5.48
C SER A 29 1.17 -0.05 -6.32
N LEU A 30 1.92 -0.94 -5.66
CA LEU A 30 2.63 -2.05 -6.31
C LEU A 30 1.65 -2.99 -7.02
N ALA A 31 0.59 -3.42 -6.31
CA ALA A 31 -0.42 -4.32 -6.87
C ALA A 31 -1.17 -3.69 -8.05
N GLN A 32 -1.49 -2.39 -7.99
CA GLN A 32 -2.13 -1.65 -9.08
C GLN A 32 -1.19 -1.47 -10.28
N THR A 33 0.10 -1.23 -10.04
CA THR A 33 1.10 -1.14 -11.12
C THR A 33 1.23 -2.47 -11.87
N ALA A 34 1.29 -3.58 -11.12
CA ALA A 34 1.31 -4.93 -11.70
C ALA A 34 0.00 -5.24 -12.45
N GLU A 35 -1.15 -5.01 -11.83
CA GLU A 35 -2.47 -5.29 -12.41
C GLU A 35 -2.73 -4.48 -13.69
N GLY A 36 -2.40 -3.18 -13.69
CA GLY A 36 -2.58 -2.32 -14.86
C GLY A 36 -1.71 -2.74 -16.04
N ALA A 37 -0.46 -3.13 -15.79
CA ALA A 37 0.41 -3.68 -16.83
C ALA A 37 -0.14 -5.01 -17.38
N LEU A 38 -0.58 -5.90 -16.50
CA LEU A 38 -1.20 -7.17 -16.90
C LEU A 38 -2.51 -6.97 -17.66
N GLY A 39 -3.31 -5.97 -17.33
CA GLY A 39 -4.50 -5.59 -18.10
C GLY A 39 -4.14 -5.23 -19.54
N LYS A 40 -3.07 -4.44 -19.75
CA LYS A 40 -2.58 -4.14 -21.11
C LYS A 40 -2.01 -5.35 -21.83
N VAL A 41 -1.35 -6.25 -21.13
CA VAL A 41 -0.92 -7.52 -21.71
C VAL A 41 -2.14 -8.36 -22.13
N THR A 42 -3.18 -8.44 -21.31
CA THR A 42 -4.44 -9.12 -21.67
C THR A 42 -5.08 -8.52 -22.92
N ASP A 43 -5.19 -7.20 -23.02
CA ASP A 43 -5.74 -6.52 -24.20
C ASP A 43 -4.98 -6.91 -25.49
N MET A 44 -3.64 -6.93 -25.42
CA MET A 44 -2.79 -7.33 -26.55
C MET A 44 -2.93 -8.81 -26.88
N MET A 45 -3.00 -9.69 -25.89
CA MET A 45 -3.18 -11.13 -26.11
C MET A 45 -4.56 -11.46 -26.69
N GLN A 46 -5.60 -10.72 -26.32
CA GLN A 46 -6.91 -10.83 -26.96
C GLN A 46 -6.85 -10.42 -28.43
N ARG A 47 -6.13 -9.34 -28.77
CA ARG A 47 -5.89 -8.96 -30.16
C ARG A 47 -5.10 -10.03 -30.92
N MET A 48 -4.05 -10.58 -30.32
CA MET A 48 -3.29 -11.70 -30.89
C MET A 48 -4.17 -12.93 -31.15
N ARG A 49 -5.17 -13.17 -30.29
CA ARG A 49 -6.16 -14.24 -30.45
C ARG A 49 -7.09 -14.00 -31.62
N GLU A 50 -7.56 -12.76 -31.82
CA GLU A 50 -8.34 -12.38 -33.01
C GLU A 50 -7.55 -12.69 -34.29
N LEU A 51 -6.27 -12.28 -34.33
CA LEU A 51 -5.38 -12.55 -35.46
C LEU A 51 -5.17 -14.04 -35.69
N ALA A 52 -5.01 -14.84 -34.63
CA ALA A 52 -4.88 -16.29 -34.73
C ALA A 52 -6.15 -16.95 -35.27
N VAL A 53 -7.34 -16.53 -34.80
CA VAL A 53 -8.64 -16.99 -35.32
C VAL A 53 -8.80 -16.60 -36.80
N GLN A 54 -8.45 -15.38 -37.16
CA GLN A 54 -8.47 -14.94 -38.56
C GLN A 54 -7.51 -15.79 -39.40
N ALA A 55 -6.28 -15.98 -38.93
CA ALA A 55 -5.27 -16.81 -39.60
C ALA A 55 -5.64 -18.30 -39.66
N ALA A 56 -6.60 -18.79 -38.87
CA ALA A 56 -7.09 -20.17 -38.95
C ALA A 56 -8.05 -20.39 -40.14
N ASN A 57 -8.64 -19.33 -40.69
CA ASN A 57 -9.64 -19.45 -41.76
C ASN A 57 -9.04 -20.05 -43.06
N ALA A 58 -9.74 -21.01 -43.67
CA ALA A 58 -9.31 -21.69 -44.89
C ALA A 58 -9.25 -20.76 -46.11
N SER A 59 -10.06 -19.69 -46.13
CA SER A 59 -10.10 -18.73 -47.26
C SER A 59 -8.91 -17.77 -47.32
N ASN A 60 -8.08 -17.70 -46.27
CA ASN A 60 -6.92 -16.81 -46.25
C ASN A 60 -5.75 -17.38 -47.04
N THR A 61 -5.11 -16.55 -47.85
CA THR A 61 -3.92 -16.94 -48.61
C THR A 61 -2.68 -16.98 -47.70
N SER A 62 -1.58 -17.51 -48.21
CA SER A 62 -0.27 -17.45 -47.52
C SER A 62 0.20 -16.01 -47.32
N THR A 63 -0.09 -15.11 -48.26
CA THR A 63 0.22 -13.68 -48.16
C THR A 63 -0.58 -13.02 -47.04
N ASP A 64 -1.87 -13.30 -46.95
CA ASP A 64 -2.72 -12.75 -45.87
C ASP A 64 -2.23 -13.22 -44.49
N ARG A 65 -1.89 -14.51 -44.38
CA ARG A 65 -1.30 -15.08 -43.16
C ARG A 65 0.03 -14.44 -42.79
N THR A 66 0.85 -14.10 -43.78
CA THR A 66 2.13 -13.39 -43.54
C THR A 66 1.89 -12.00 -42.97
N SER A 67 0.91 -11.25 -43.49
CA SER A 67 0.54 -9.93 -42.97
C SER A 67 -0.02 -9.99 -41.55
N LEU A 68 -0.91 -10.96 -41.26
CA LEU A 68 -1.42 -11.19 -39.91
C LEU A 68 -0.31 -11.58 -38.93
N ASN A 69 0.67 -12.37 -39.38
CA ASN A 69 1.84 -12.71 -38.57
C ASN A 69 2.67 -11.46 -38.24
N ALA A 70 2.85 -10.54 -39.19
CA ALA A 70 3.61 -9.32 -38.93
C ALA A 70 3.00 -8.53 -37.76
N GLU A 71 1.69 -8.33 -37.74
CA GLU A 71 0.98 -7.69 -36.62
C GLU A 71 1.14 -8.51 -35.33
N PHE A 72 0.96 -9.83 -35.40
CA PHE A 72 1.11 -10.74 -34.26
C PHE A 72 2.51 -10.65 -33.62
N THR A 73 3.57 -10.63 -34.44
CA THR A 73 4.95 -10.53 -33.93
C THR A 73 5.25 -9.19 -33.26
N GLN A 74 4.66 -8.10 -33.74
CA GLN A 74 4.79 -6.78 -33.10
C GLN A 74 4.07 -6.77 -31.74
N LEU A 75 2.86 -7.34 -31.67
CA LEU A 75 2.14 -7.48 -30.41
C LEU A 75 2.89 -8.37 -29.41
N ALA A 76 3.47 -9.48 -29.87
CA ALA A 76 4.30 -10.35 -29.04
C ALA A 76 5.52 -9.61 -28.44
N ALA A 77 6.22 -8.83 -29.27
CA ALA A 77 7.35 -8.02 -28.81
C ALA A 77 6.90 -6.93 -27.81
N GLU A 78 5.73 -6.34 -28.01
CA GLU A 78 5.17 -5.34 -27.11
C GLU A 78 4.69 -5.92 -25.78
N VAL A 79 4.16 -7.15 -25.78
CA VAL A 79 3.88 -7.94 -24.57
C VAL A 79 5.16 -8.13 -23.76
N ASP A 80 6.22 -8.66 -24.38
CA ASP A 80 7.51 -8.86 -23.71
C ASP A 80 8.08 -7.53 -23.18
N ARG A 81 8.04 -6.47 -23.99
CA ARG A 81 8.48 -5.13 -23.59
C ARG A 81 7.71 -4.62 -22.37
N THR A 82 6.39 -4.79 -22.34
CA THR A 82 5.54 -4.34 -21.23
C THR A 82 5.88 -5.09 -19.94
N LEU A 83 6.02 -6.42 -20.01
CA LEU A 83 6.40 -7.23 -18.85
C LEU A 83 7.80 -6.87 -18.31
N LEU A 84 8.77 -6.68 -19.19
CA LEU A 84 10.16 -6.33 -18.84
C LEU A 84 10.33 -4.88 -18.34
N SER A 85 9.47 -3.96 -18.80
CA SER A 85 9.54 -2.53 -18.44
C SER A 85 8.68 -2.14 -17.24
N THR A 86 7.75 -3.00 -16.81
CA THR A 86 6.91 -2.73 -15.64
C THR A 86 7.74 -2.69 -14.37
N ARG A 87 7.83 -1.50 -13.77
CA ARG A 87 8.65 -1.23 -12.60
C ARG A 87 7.88 -0.57 -11.48
N PHE A 88 8.20 -0.99 -10.25
CA PHE A 88 7.82 -0.28 -9.04
C PHE A 88 9.09 0.04 -8.24
N ASN A 89 9.30 1.32 -7.95
CA ASN A 89 10.50 1.81 -7.28
C ASN A 89 11.82 1.27 -7.88
N GLY A 90 11.91 1.23 -9.22
CA GLY A 90 13.07 0.73 -9.97
C GLY A 90 13.17 -0.79 -10.12
N GLN A 91 12.37 -1.58 -9.39
CA GLN A 91 12.37 -3.05 -9.45
C GLN A 91 11.42 -3.56 -10.54
N ALA A 92 11.88 -4.53 -11.34
CA ALA A 92 11.09 -5.14 -12.41
C ALA A 92 10.15 -6.22 -11.85
N ILE A 93 8.98 -5.80 -11.37
CA ILE A 93 8.08 -6.61 -10.53
C ILE A 93 7.39 -7.76 -11.27
N LEU A 94 7.25 -7.70 -12.59
CA LEU A 94 6.69 -8.77 -13.44
C LEU A 94 7.76 -9.58 -14.18
N ALA A 95 9.04 -9.32 -13.90
CA ALA A 95 10.16 -9.91 -14.62
C ALA A 95 11.30 -10.27 -13.64
N GLY A 96 12.53 -9.82 -13.90
CA GLY A 96 13.73 -10.27 -13.19
C GLY A 96 13.79 -9.95 -11.69
N SER A 97 12.97 -9.01 -11.19
CA SER A 97 12.86 -8.71 -9.74
C SER A 97 11.59 -9.29 -9.12
N ALA A 98 10.86 -10.16 -9.83
CA ALA A 98 9.65 -10.76 -9.29
C ALA A 98 9.96 -11.69 -8.10
N GLY A 99 9.07 -11.71 -7.11
CA GLY A 99 9.21 -12.54 -5.92
C GLY A 99 8.37 -12.03 -4.75
N GLY A 100 8.70 -12.51 -3.55
CA GLY A 100 8.04 -12.08 -2.32
C GLY A 100 8.52 -10.69 -1.88
N LEU A 101 7.60 -9.73 -1.87
CA LEU A 101 7.80 -8.40 -1.29
C LEU A 101 7.04 -8.31 0.02
N GLN A 102 7.76 -8.17 1.13
CA GLN A 102 7.17 -8.07 2.45
C GLN A 102 6.94 -6.61 2.83
N PHE A 103 5.69 -6.29 3.17
CA PHE A 103 5.28 -4.97 3.65
C PHE A 103 5.02 -5.03 5.15
N GLN A 104 5.64 -4.10 5.89
CA GLN A 104 5.37 -3.92 7.31
C GLN A 104 4.06 -3.13 7.46
N ILE A 105 3.02 -3.82 7.93
CA ILE A 105 1.65 -3.33 8.07
C ILE A 105 1.19 -3.24 9.54
N GLY A 106 2.13 -3.21 10.48
CA GLY A 106 1.83 -2.95 11.89
C GLY A 106 3.00 -2.27 12.60
N ALA A 107 2.79 -1.93 13.86
CA ALA A 107 3.78 -1.20 14.65
C ALA A 107 4.82 -2.13 15.32
N ASN A 108 4.62 -3.45 15.30
CA ASN A 108 5.46 -4.41 16.02
C ASN A 108 6.10 -5.43 15.06
N ASN A 109 7.06 -6.20 15.57
CA ASN A 109 7.76 -7.24 14.80
C ASN A 109 7.04 -8.61 14.85
N ALA A 110 5.71 -8.59 14.83
CA ALA A 110 4.92 -9.82 14.79
C ALA A 110 4.72 -10.27 13.34
N ALA A 111 4.60 -11.58 13.10
CA ALA A 111 4.28 -12.11 11.76
C ALA A 111 2.92 -11.59 11.24
N THR A 112 2.00 -11.24 12.14
CA THR A 112 0.70 -10.64 11.82
C THR A 112 0.80 -9.19 11.37
N ASP A 113 1.92 -8.52 11.67
CA ASP A 113 2.19 -7.12 11.29
C ASP A 113 2.96 -7.06 9.95
N GLN A 114 3.06 -8.18 9.25
CA GLN A 114 3.74 -8.31 7.97
C GLN A 114 2.81 -8.94 6.94
N LEU A 115 2.77 -8.34 5.76
CA LEU A 115 2.00 -8.86 4.63
C LEU A 115 2.92 -9.05 3.43
N MET A 116 3.01 -10.30 2.96
CA MET A 116 3.77 -10.63 1.76
C MET A 116 2.87 -10.51 0.52
N VAL A 117 3.37 -9.76 -0.46
CA VAL A 117 2.85 -9.73 -1.83
C VAL A 117 3.82 -10.51 -2.69
N THR A 118 3.36 -11.60 -3.30
CA THR A 118 4.17 -12.36 -4.25
C THR A 118 3.87 -11.84 -5.64
N THR A 119 4.91 -11.42 -6.35
CA THR A 119 4.82 -11.19 -7.79
C THR A 119 5.49 -12.33 -8.53
N THR A 120 4.94 -12.67 -9.71
CA THR A 120 5.44 -13.77 -10.53
C THR A 120 6.21 -13.22 -11.73
N ASN A 121 7.29 -13.88 -12.13
CA ASN A 121 8.00 -13.53 -13.36
C ASN A 121 7.17 -14.00 -14.57
N MET A 122 6.41 -13.08 -15.13
CA MET A 122 5.56 -13.30 -16.30
C MET A 122 6.36 -13.35 -17.59
N ALA A 123 7.50 -12.64 -17.66
CA ALA A 123 8.36 -12.63 -18.86
C ALA A 123 8.99 -13.99 -19.17
N THR A 124 9.16 -14.85 -18.16
CA THR A 124 9.69 -16.22 -18.33
C THR A 124 8.65 -17.31 -18.06
N ALA A 125 7.38 -16.95 -17.86
CA ALA A 125 6.33 -17.92 -17.63
C ALA A 125 6.11 -18.76 -18.89
N ALA A 126 6.14 -20.09 -18.76
CA ALA A 126 6.07 -21.00 -19.90
C ALA A 126 4.86 -20.73 -20.81
N THR A 127 3.71 -20.39 -20.21
CA THR A 127 2.46 -20.07 -20.92
C THR A 127 2.59 -18.78 -21.74
N ILE A 128 3.31 -17.78 -21.24
CA ILE A 128 3.56 -16.51 -21.95
C ILE A 128 4.61 -16.72 -23.04
N THR A 129 5.73 -17.37 -22.71
CA THR A 129 6.81 -17.61 -23.68
C THR A 129 6.37 -18.48 -24.85
N ALA A 130 5.41 -19.38 -24.63
CA ALA A 130 4.81 -20.19 -25.71
C ALA A 130 4.08 -19.34 -26.76
N VAL A 131 3.64 -18.13 -26.40
CA VAL A 131 3.02 -17.16 -27.31
C VAL A 131 4.05 -16.20 -27.89
N THR A 132 4.96 -15.67 -27.06
CA THR A 132 5.87 -14.58 -27.48
C THR A 132 7.09 -15.06 -28.27
N THR A 133 7.61 -16.25 -27.98
CA THR A 133 8.80 -16.81 -28.65
C THR A 133 8.49 -17.73 -29.82
N ALA A 134 7.26 -18.24 -29.93
CA ALA A 134 6.82 -19.11 -31.03
C ALA A 134 6.57 -18.35 -32.35
N THR A 135 6.97 -17.08 -32.42
CA THR A 135 6.71 -16.09 -33.47
C THR A 135 7.31 -16.39 -34.84
N THR A 136 8.22 -17.38 -34.95
CA THR A 136 8.88 -17.72 -36.22
C THR A 136 8.31 -18.95 -36.93
N ALA A 137 7.47 -19.77 -36.29
CA ALA A 137 7.00 -21.04 -36.87
C ALA A 137 5.46 -21.22 -36.90
N VAL A 138 4.68 -20.39 -36.21
CA VAL A 138 3.26 -20.71 -35.95
C VAL A 138 2.26 -20.07 -36.94
N ILE A 139 2.59 -18.94 -37.59
CA ILE A 139 1.74 -18.37 -38.65
C ILE A 139 2.42 -18.37 -40.03
N THR A 140 3.75 -18.49 -40.06
CA THR A 140 4.57 -18.51 -41.29
C THR A 140 4.51 -19.84 -42.06
N GLY A 141 4.02 -20.92 -41.44
CA GLY A 141 4.00 -22.28 -42.03
C GLY A 141 2.60 -22.83 -42.29
N THR A 142 1.97 -22.38 -43.39
CA THR A 142 1.09 -23.16 -44.30
C THR A 142 -0.01 -24.11 -43.78
N THR A 143 -0.43 -24.09 -42.50
CA THR A 143 -1.56 -24.93 -42.04
C THR A 143 -2.41 -24.27 -40.95
N ALA A 144 -3.75 -24.40 -41.07
CA ALA A 144 -4.71 -23.96 -40.06
C ALA A 144 -4.49 -24.63 -38.68
N ALA A 145 -3.78 -25.76 -38.64
CA ALA A 145 -3.43 -26.48 -37.41
C ALA A 145 -2.57 -25.63 -36.45
N ASN A 146 -1.60 -24.88 -36.96
CA ASN A 146 -0.73 -24.05 -36.13
C ASN A 146 -1.47 -22.85 -35.53
N ALA A 147 -2.39 -22.24 -36.29
CA ALA A 147 -3.25 -21.18 -35.79
C ALA A 147 -4.16 -21.68 -34.66
N ASN A 148 -4.70 -22.91 -34.76
CA ASN A 148 -5.49 -23.52 -33.69
C ASN A 148 -4.67 -23.78 -32.41
N LEU A 149 -3.43 -24.27 -32.55
CA LEU A 149 -2.53 -24.41 -31.40
C LEU A 149 -2.25 -23.07 -30.72
N MET A 150 -2.11 -21.99 -31.51
CA MET A 150 -1.89 -20.66 -30.95
C MET A 150 -3.11 -20.11 -30.21
N ILE A 151 -4.32 -20.39 -30.68
CA ILE A 151 -5.55 -20.03 -29.95
C ILE A 151 -5.54 -20.69 -28.57
N THR A 152 -5.23 -22.00 -28.48
CA THR A 152 -5.14 -22.69 -27.19
C THR A 152 -4.03 -22.16 -26.30
N ALA A 153 -2.86 -21.83 -26.87
CA ALA A 153 -1.76 -21.22 -26.13
C ALA A 153 -2.14 -19.84 -25.57
N LEU A 154 -2.82 -19.01 -26.36
CA LEU A 154 -3.32 -17.70 -25.95
C LEU A 154 -4.40 -17.81 -24.86
N ASP A 155 -5.33 -18.74 -24.98
CA ASP A 155 -6.34 -18.98 -23.95
C ASP A 155 -5.68 -19.35 -22.61
N THR A 156 -4.72 -20.27 -22.63
CA THR A 156 -3.95 -20.67 -21.43
C THR A 156 -3.13 -19.52 -20.84
N ALA A 157 -2.54 -18.69 -21.69
CA ALA A 157 -1.77 -17.53 -21.27
C ALA A 157 -2.65 -16.44 -20.64
N ILE A 158 -3.80 -16.15 -21.26
CA ILE A 158 -4.80 -15.20 -20.73
C ILE A 158 -5.33 -15.70 -19.38
N ASP A 159 -5.61 -16.99 -19.22
CA ASP A 159 -6.04 -17.57 -17.95
C ASP A 159 -4.98 -17.43 -16.86
N THR A 160 -3.70 -17.63 -17.21
CA THR A 160 -2.57 -17.40 -16.28
C THR A 160 -2.55 -15.95 -15.82
N ILE A 161 -2.66 -14.99 -16.75
CA ILE A 161 -2.68 -13.56 -16.42
C ILE A 161 -3.88 -13.20 -15.56
N ASN A 162 -5.06 -13.72 -15.89
CA ASN A 162 -6.27 -13.46 -15.12
C ASN A 162 -6.17 -14.01 -13.69
N SER A 163 -5.51 -15.16 -13.51
CA SER A 163 -5.23 -15.72 -12.18
C SER A 163 -4.34 -14.77 -11.36
N GLU A 164 -3.25 -14.26 -11.95
CA GLU A 164 -2.37 -13.29 -11.29
C GLU A 164 -3.08 -11.97 -10.98
N ARG A 165 -3.90 -11.44 -11.90
CA ARG A 165 -4.73 -10.25 -11.67
C ARG A 165 -5.73 -10.44 -10.54
N ALA A 166 -6.34 -11.62 -10.44
CA ALA A 166 -7.22 -11.95 -9.31
C ALA A 166 -6.46 -11.96 -7.98
N THR A 167 -5.24 -12.49 -7.95
CA THR A 167 -4.37 -12.43 -6.76
C THR A 167 -4.04 -10.98 -6.38
N TYR A 168 -3.72 -10.11 -7.34
CA TYR A 168 -3.48 -8.69 -7.04
C TYR A 168 -4.74 -7.97 -6.54
N GLY A 169 -5.92 -8.27 -7.08
CA GLY A 169 -7.19 -7.76 -6.55
C GLY A 169 -7.45 -8.21 -5.10
N ALA A 170 -7.18 -9.47 -4.79
CA ALA A 170 -7.29 -9.98 -3.42
C ALA A 170 -6.29 -9.29 -2.47
N VAL A 171 -5.06 -9.04 -2.93
CA VAL A 171 -4.05 -8.30 -2.16
C VAL A 171 -4.49 -6.85 -1.89
N GLN A 172 -5.08 -6.16 -2.87
CA GLN A 172 -5.63 -4.80 -2.67
C GLN A 172 -6.70 -4.79 -1.58
N ASN A 173 -7.68 -5.69 -1.65
CA ASN A 173 -8.73 -5.81 -0.62
C ASN A 173 -8.15 -6.09 0.78
N ARG A 174 -7.11 -6.91 0.87
CA ARG A 174 -6.42 -7.19 2.15
C ARG A 174 -5.74 -5.94 2.71
N PHE A 175 -5.03 -5.17 1.89
CA PHE A 175 -4.41 -3.92 2.33
C PHE A 175 -5.45 -2.87 2.73
N GLU A 176 -6.56 -2.73 2.02
CA GLU A 176 -7.65 -1.82 2.40
C GLU A 176 -8.24 -2.18 3.78
N ALA A 177 -8.50 -3.46 4.03
CA ALA A 177 -8.98 -3.93 5.33
C ALA A 177 -7.96 -3.67 6.46
N VAL A 178 -6.68 -3.87 6.18
CA VAL A 178 -5.58 -3.57 7.11
C VAL A 178 -5.49 -2.07 7.40
N ILE A 179 -5.57 -1.20 6.39
CA ILE A 179 -5.54 0.25 6.55
C ILE A 179 -6.71 0.71 7.44
N ALA A 180 -7.92 0.23 7.18
CA ALA A 180 -9.09 0.56 7.99
C ALA A 180 -8.91 0.16 9.47
N ASN A 181 -8.37 -1.05 9.72
CA ASN A 181 -8.08 -1.50 11.08
C ASN A 181 -6.99 -0.66 11.77
N LEU A 182 -5.91 -0.33 11.06
CA LEU A 182 -4.82 0.49 11.58
C LEU A 182 -5.28 1.91 11.91
N GLN A 183 -6.16 2.50 11.09
CA GLN A 183 -6.73 3.83 11.35
C GLN A 183 -7.53 3.85 12.65
N ILE A 184 -8.44 2.88 12.84
CA ILE A 184 -9.22 2.73 14.08
C ILE A 184 -8.29 2.52 15.28
N SER A 185 -7.28 1.67 15.14
CA SER A 185 -6.32 1.39 16.21
C SER A 185 -5.47 2.62 16.56
N ALA A 186 -5.02 3.40 15.56
CA ALA A 186 -4.27 4.63 15.77
C ALA A 186 -5.11 5.73 16.44
N GLU A 187 -6.38 5.88 16.06
CA GLU A 187 -7.32 6.79 16.70
C GLU A 187 -7.54 6.40 18.17
N ASN A 188 -7.82 5.12 18.43
CA ASN A 188 -8.01 4.61 19.79
C ASN A 188 -6.77 4.82 20.68
N GLN A 189 -5.56 4.58 20.16
CA GLN A 189 -4.33 4.83 20.91
C GLN A 189 -4.09 6.31 21.17
N THR A 190 -4.42 7.17 20.21
CA THR A 190 -4.33 8.63 20.38
C THR A 190 -5.32 9.13 21.43
N ALA A 191 -6.57 8.64 21.40
CA ALA A 191 -7.59 8.96 22.40
C ALA A 191 -7.21 8.44 23.80
N ALA A 192 -6.63 7.23 23.89
CA ALA A 192 -6.14 6.70 25.15
C ALA A 192 -4.97 7.51 25.72
N LYS A 193 -4.03 7.93 24.87
CA LYS A 193 -2.95 8.86 25.24
C LYS A 193 -3.48 10.20 25.72
N SER A 194 -4.44 10.78 25.01
CA SER A 194 -5.10 12.05 25.37
C SER A 194 -5.68 11.99 26.79
N ARG A 195 -6.42 10.91 27.13
CA ARG A 195 -6.93 10.72 28.50
C ARG A 195 -5.86 10.64 29.60
N ILE A 196 -4.62 10.29 29.26
CA ILE A 196 -3.51 10.17 30.22
C ILE A 196 -2.74 11.49 30.35
N VAL A 197 -2.53 12.19 29.24
CA VAL A 197 -1.64 13.35 29.16
C VAL A 197 -2.40 14.66 29.27
N ASP A 198 -3.60 14.73 28.72
CA ASP A 198 -4.36 15.96 28.65
C ASP A 198 -4.93 16.28 30.03
N ALA A 199 -4.66 17.50 30.49
CA ALA A 199 -5.21 18.00 31.73
C ALA A 199 -6.67 18.45 31.51
N ASP A 200 -7.51 18.17 32.50
CA ASP A 200 -8.84 18.76 32.54
C ASP A 200 -8.72 20.27 32.77
N PHE A 201 -8.96 21.05 31.71
CA PHE A 201 -8.84 22.50 31.70
C PHE A 201 -9.72 23.16 32.78
N ALA A 202 -10.92 22.62 33.05
CA ALA A 202 -11.81 23.20 34.05
C ALA A 202 -11.24 23.07 35.46
N LYS A 203 -10.67 21.90 35.78
CA LYS A 203 -10.03 21.64 37.07
C LYS A 203 -8.74 22.46 37.24
N GLU A 204 -7.90 22.51 36.22
CA GLU A 204 -6.62 23.22 36.29
C GLU A 204 -6.82 24.74 36.36
N THR A 205 -7.81 25.28 35.63
CA THR A 205 -8.15 26.71 35.72
C THR A 205 -8.71 27.07 37.09
N ALA A 206 -9.54 26.21 37.69
CA ALA A 206 -10.03 26.41 39.05
C ALA A 206 -8.89 26.35 40.09
N ALA A 207 -7.93 25.43 39.91
CA ALA A 207 -6.75 25.33 40.77
C ALA A 207 -5.84 26.56 40.63
N LEU A 208 -5.60 27.03 39.40
CA LEU A 208 -4.85 28.25 39.11
C LEU A 208 -5.52 29.47 39.74
N THR A 209 -6.83 29.61 39.57
CA THR A 209 -7.61 30.72 40.15
C THR A 209 -7.52 30.69 41.67
N ARG A 210 -7.68 29.51 42.28
CA ARG A 210 -7.51 29.33 43.73
C ARG A 210 -6.09 29.71 44.18
N ALA A 211 -5.06 29.29 43.45
CA ALA A 211 -3.67 29.61 43.77
C ALA A 211 -3.39 31.12 43.68
N GLN A 212 -3.93 31.80 42.67
CA GLN A 212 -3.83 33.26 42.53
C GLN A 212 -4.53 34.00 43.68
N ILE A 213 -5.74 33.57 44.06
CA ILE A 213 -6.47 34.13 45.20
C ILE A 213 -5.69 33.90 46.50
N LEU A 214 -5.13 32.71 46.72
CA LEU A 214 -4.32 32.41 47.90
C LEU A 214 -3.03 33.23 47.95
N GLN A 215 -2.38 33.48 46.81
CA GLN A 215 -1.20 34.35 46.75
C GLN A 215 -1.55 35.79 47.08
N GLN A 216 -2.64 36.34 46.52
CA GLN A 216 -3.11 37.70 46.82
C GLN A 216 -3.56 37.84 48.28
N ALA A 217 -4.26 36.84 48.83
CA ALA A 217 -4.65 36.83 50.23
C ALA A 217 -3.42 36.68 51.15
N GLY A 218 -2.44 35.86 50.77
CA GLY A 218 -1.20 35.67 51.53
C GLY A 218 -0.35 36.93 51.60
N THR A 219 -0.23 37.70 50.51
CA THR A 219 0.48 38.98 50.53
C THR A 219 -0.26 40.04 51.35
N ALA A 220 -1.59 40.10 51.26
CA ALA A 220 -2.41 41.00 52.08
C ALA A 220 -2.33 40.64 53.58
N MET A 221 -2.37 39.35 53.91
CA MET A 221 -2.23 38.86 55.29
C MET A 221 -0.82 39.08 55.85
N LEU A 222 0.23 38.92 55.03
CA LEU A 222 1.60 39.28 55.42
C LEU A 222 1.74 40.77 55.69
N ALA A 223 1.14 41.62 54.86
CA ALA A 223 1.14 43.06 55.08
C ALA A 223 0.43 43.44 56.40
N GLN A 224 -0.70 42.79 56.71
CA GLN A 224 -1.44 42.99 57.96
C GLN A 224 -0.71 42.42 59.18
N ALA A 225 -0.06 41.26 59.05
CA ALA A 225 0.72 40.65 60.12
C ALA A 225 2.00 41.44 60.42
N ASN A 226 2.59 42.12 59.43
CA ASN A 226 3.74 43.00 59.62
C ASN A 226 3.36 44.35 60.27
N SER A 227 2.13 44.83 60.07
CA SER A 227 1.66 46.09 60.66
C SER A 227 1.12 45.94 62.08
N ALA A 228 0.60 44.76 62.45
CA ALA A 228 0.04 44.50 63.79
C ALA A 228 1.04 44.71 64.96
N PRO A 229 2.32 44.25 64.90
CA PRO A 229 3.31 44.52 65.95
C PRO A 229 3.65 46.01 66.09
N GLN A 230 3.62 46.77 64.99
CA GLN A 230 3.88 48.21 65.01
C GLN A 230 2.74 48.97 65.71
N GLY A 231 1.49 48.54 65.54
CA GLY A 231 0.36 49.08 66.28
C GLY A 231 0.45 48.85 67.80
N VAL A 232 0.94 47.66 68.21
CA VAL A 232 1.14 47.34 69.64
C VAL A 232 2.33 48.10 70.24
N LEU A 233 3.42 48.27 69.50
CA LEU A 233 4.57 49.06 69.93
C LEU A 233 4.27 50.57 70.03
N ALA A 234 3.34 51.08 69.21
CA ALA A 234 2.86 52.46 69.32
C ALA A 234 2.02 52.68 70.59
N LEU A 235 1.25 51.68 71.02
CA LEU A 235 0.44 51.71 72.26
C LEU A 235 1.25 51.52 73.55
N LEU A 236 2.45 50.91 73.47
CA LEU A 236 3.36 50.77 74.63
C LEU A 236 4.35 51.94 74.77
N ARG A 237 4.42 52.85 73.80
CA ARG A 237 5.29 54.05 73.82
C ARG A 237 4.56 55.35 74.13
N GLY A 238 3.23 55.34 74.23
CA GLY A 238 2.38 56.45 74.68
C GLY A 238 1.79 56.14 76.05
#